data_AF-A0A946UND9-F1
#
_entry.id   AF-A0A946UND9-F1
#
_cell.length_a   1.000
_cell.length_b   1.000
_cell.length_c   1.000
_cell.angle_alpha   90.00
_cell.angle_beta   90.00
_cell.angle_gamma   90.00
#
_symmetry.space_group_name_H-M   'P 1'
#
loop_
_entity.id
_entity.type
_entity.pdbx_description
1 polymer ?
#
loop_
_entity_poly.entity_id
_entity_poly.type
_entity_poly.pdbx_seq_one_letter_code
_entity_poly.pdbx_strand_id
1 'polypeptide(L)'
;YNGNLHLALAAYNYGPSRIPRNGVDIPDGASWYSGYIFRHLNYILGNRSNRRTPGEHLYSELGRTNLVSFGEPYRAAAFVSGIEQRAPDLNLDWFRKGVGKFVVVLIYEDKEEFKSSASALSRAGFPLGR
;
A
#
# COMPACT_ATOMS: atom_id res chain seq x y z
N TYR A 1 -17.46 15.27 5.80
CA TYR A 1 -17.05 14.13 6.65
C TYR A 1 -16.04 14.53 7.73
N ASN A 2 -16.12 15.72 8.33
CA ASN A 2 -15.26 16.16 9.45
C ASN A 2 -13.75 15.91 9.26
N GLY A 3 -13.22 16.20 8.07
CA GLY A 3 -11.80 15.95 7.74
C GLY A 3 -11.43 14.49 7.45
N ASN A 4 -12.36 13.53 7.56
CA ASN A 4 -12.10 12.14 7.21
C ASN A 4 -12.05 11.96 5.68
N LEU A 5 -10.82 11.86 5.15
CA LEU A 5 -10.55 11.75 3.73
C LEU A 5 -11.03 10.43 3.13
N HIS A 6 -10.99 9.33 3.89
CA HIS A 6 -11.52 8.04 3.47
C HIS A 6 -13.03 8.13 3.18
N LEU A 7 -13.83 8.71 4.10
CA LEU A 7 -15.26 8.91 3.89
C LEU A 7 -15.57 9.88 2.75
N ALA A 8 -14.75 10.92 2.57
CA ALA A 8 -14.87 11.84 1.45
C ALA A 8 -14.64 11.15 0.09
N LEU A 9 -13.61 10.29 0.01
CA LEU A 9 -13.33 9.47 -1.18
C LEU A 9 -14.43 8.44 -1.45
N ALA A 10 -15.00 7.83 -0.42
CA ALA A 10 -16.14 6.92 -0.56
C ALA A 10 -17.36 7.66 -1.16
N ALA A 11 -17.66 8.84 -0.62
CA ALA A 11 -18.80 9.66 -1.03
C ALA A 11 -18.67 10.22 -2.44
N TYR A 12 -17.46 10.57 -2.85
CA TYR A 12 -17.18 10.99 -4.21
C TYR A 12 -17.54 9.89 -5.22
N ASN A 13 -17.18 8.64 -4.94
CA ASN A 13 -17.39 7.52 -5.88
C ASN A 13 -18.81 6.94 -5.84
N TYR A 14 -19.46 6.91 -4.67
CA TYR A 14 -20.76 6.24 -4.48
C TYR A 14 -21.94 7.21 -4.28
N GLY A 15 -21.66 8.49 -4.11
CA GLY A 15 -22.63 9.56 -3.86
C GLY A 15 -22.74 9.90 -2.36
N PRO A 16 -22.78 11.20 -2.00
CA PRO A 16 -22.78 11.64 -0.60
C PRO A 16 -24.02 11.20 0.18
N SER A 17 -25.16 10.99 -0.49
CA SER A 17 -26.39 10.50 0.15
C SER A 17 -26.32 9.04 0.57
N ARG A 18 -25.36 8.26 0.03
CA ARG A 18 -25.18 6.83 0.34
C ARG A 18 -24.08 6.57 1.37
N ILE A 19 -23.26 7.57 1.69
CA ILE A 19 -22.15 7.45 2.64
C ILE A 19 -22.47 8.30 3.87
N PRO A 20 -22.82 7.69 5.01
CA PRO A 20 -23.20 8.43 6.20
C PRO A 20 -21.97 9.05 6.87
N ARG A 21 -22.19 10.20 7.51
CA ARG A 21 -21.11 11.04 8.06
C ARG A 21 -20.41 10.43 9.27
N ASN A 22 -21.08 9.52 9.97
CA ASN A 22 -20.57 8.78 11.12
C ASN A 22 -19.73 7.54 10.71
N GLY A 23 -19.69 7.19 9.42
CA GLY A 23 -18.93 6.05 8.90
C GLY A 23 -19.50 4.67 9.26
N VAL A 24 -20.74 4.59 9.74
CA VAL A 24 -21.45 3.33 10.02
C VAL A 24 -22.14 2.86 8.73
N ASP A 25 -22.26 1.56 8.46
CA ASP A 25 -22.99 1.02 7.30
C ASP A 25 -22.52 1.55 5.92
N ILE A 26 -21.23 1.83 5.79
CA ILE A 26 -20.62 2.16 4.48
C ILE A 26 -20.75 0.93 3.58
N PRO A 27 -21.29 1.04 2.34
CA PRO A 27 -21.33 -0.07 1.41
C PRO A 27 -19.95 -0.69 1.21
N ASP A 28 -19.87 -2.03 1.21
CA ASP A 28 -18.59 -2.77 1.16
C ASP A 28 -17.69 -2.32 0.01
N GLY A 29 -18.27 -2.12 -1.19
CA GLY A 29 -17.53 -1.64 -2.36
C GLY A 29 -16.99 -0.21 -2.20
N ALA A 30 -17.69 0.65 -1.47
CA ALA A 30 -17.26 2.02 -1.19
C ALA A 30 -16.15 2.06 -0.15
N SER A 31 -16.28 1.26 0.91
CA SER A 31 -15.25 1.06 1.93
C SER A 31 -13.97 0.51 1.31
N TRP A 32 -14.09 -0.54 0.50
CA TRP A 32 -12.96 -1.17 -0.18
C TRP A 32 -12.22 -0.20 -1.11
N TYR A 33 -12.92 0.48 -2.00
CA TYR A 33 -12.28 1.34 -3.01
C TYR A 33 -11.68 2.62 -2.42
N SER A 34 -12.38 3.27 -1.49
CA SER A 34 -11.86 4.47 -0.82
C SER A 34 -10.72 4.15 0.13
N GLY A 35 -10.74 2.98 0.80
CA GLY A 35 -9.64 2.46 1.60
C GLY A 35 -8.41 2.17 0.75
N TYR A 36 -8.62 1.59 -0.45
CA TYR A 36 -7.56 1.40 -1.44
C TYR A 36 -6.94 2.75 -1.84
N ILE A 37 -7.71 3.73 -2.31
CA ILE A 37 -7.15 5.04 -2.71
C ILE A 37 -6.43 5.72 -1.53
N PHE A 38 -7.04 5.71 -0.34
CA PHE A 38 -6.47 6.35 0.84
C PHE A 38 -5.12 5.74 1.25
N ARG A 39 -4.99 4.41 1.26
CA ARG A 39 -3.72 3.73 1.52
C ARG A 39 -2.64 4.15 0.52
N HIS A 40 -3.02 4.29 -0.74
CA HIS A 40 -2.11 4.69 -1.82
C HIS A 40 -1.94 6.22 -1.93
N LEU A 41 -2.54 7.01 -1.04
CA LEU A 41 -2.52 8.46 -1.16
C LEU A 41 -1.10 9.03 -1.06
N ASN A 42 -0.28 8.51 -0.16
CA ASN A 42 1.13 8.92 -0.04
C ASN A 42 1.92 8.60 -1.31
N TYR A 43 1.64 7.45 -1.94
CA TYR A 43 2.20 7.12 -3.25
C TYR A 43 1.74 8.10 -4.35
N ILE A 44 0.46 8.50 -4.35
CA ILE A 44 -0.09 9.44 -5.34
C ILE A 44 0.46 10.87 -5.13
N LEU A 45 0.63 11.30 -3.87
CA LEU A 45 1.08 12.65 -3.52
C LEU A 45 2.60 12.81 -3.59
N GLY A 46 3.37 11.78 -3.25
CA GLY A 46 4.84 11.79 -3.22
C GLY A 46 5.51 11.75 -4.61
N ASN A 47 4.77 11.46 -5.68
CA ASN A 47 5.36 11.19 -7.01
C ASN A 47 5.43 12.40 -7.96
N ARG A 48 5.25 13.64 -7.47
CA ARG A 48 5.43 14.86 -8.29
C ARG A 48 6.74 15.61 -8.03
N SER A 49 7.49 15.29 -6.98
CA SER A 49 8.60 16.14 -6.51
C SER A 49 10.00 15.56 -6.71
N ASN A 50 10.15 14.28 -7.08
CA ASN A 50 11.46 13.63 -7.06
C ASN A 50 11.78 12.79 -8.31
N ARG A 51 11.41 13.27 -9.51
CA ARG A 51 12.04 12.80 -10.75
C ARG A 51 13.44 13.38 -10.86
N ARG A 52 14.38 12.85 -10.06
CA ARG A 52 15.81 12.99 -10.34
C ARG A 52 16.14 12.21 -11.62
N THR A 53 17.02 12.79 -12.42
CA THR A 53 17.33 12.46 -13.82
C THR A 53 17.64 10.97 -14.07
N PRO A 54 17.16 10.38 -15.20
CA PRO A 54 17.52 9.02 -15.58
C PRO A 54 18.99 8.99 -16.04
N GLY A 55 19.88 8.50 -15.17
CA GLY A 55 21.31 8.43 -15.48
C GLY A 55 22.16 7.54 -14.55
N GLU A 56 21.67 7.09 -13.39
CA GLU A 56 22.48 6.32 -12.42
C GLU A 56 21.79 5.06 -11.84
N HIS A 57 20.77 4.51 -12.50
CA HIS A 57 19.95 3.46 -11.89
C HIS A 57 19.94 2.14 -12.66
N LEU A 58 20.81 1.20 -12.27
CA LEU A 58 20.54 -0.24 -12.39
C LEU A 58 19.43 -0.71 -11.42
N TYR A 59 18.94 0.19 -10.55
CA TYR A 59 17.98 -0.09 -9.47
C TYR A 59 16.64 0.67 -9.61
N SER A 60 16.34 1.27 -10.77
CA SER A 60 15.08 2.01 -10.98
C SER A 60 13.86 1.11 -11.16
N GLU A 61 14.06 -0.18 -11.45
CA GLU A 61 13.03 -1.22 -11.27
C GLU A 61 12.92 -1.70 -9.82
N LEU A 62 13.90 -1.32 -8.98
CA LEU A 62 14.12 -1.78 -7.61
C LEU A 62 13.91 -0.67 -6.57
N GLY A 63 13.05 0.32 -6.78
CA GLY A 63 12.48 1.11 -5.65
C GLY A 63 11.42 0.34 -4.87
N ARG A 64 11.24 -0.94 -5.23
CA ARG A 64 10.25 -1.86 -4.69
C ARG A 64 10.60 -3.30 -5.05
N THR A 65 10.33 -4.24 -4.14
CA THR A 65 10.49 -5.68 -4.35
C THR A 65 9.15 -6.38 -4.11
N ASN A 66 8.72 -7.24 -5.04
CA ASN A 66 7.52 -8.06 -4.85
C ASN A 66 7.80 -9.13 -3.80
N LEU A 67 6.99 -9.18 -2.75
CA LEU A 67 7.14 -10.16 -1.67
C LEU A 67 6.30 -11.41 -1.92
N VAL A 68 5.01 -11.20 -2.17
CA VAL A 68 4.02 -12.27 -2.30
C VAL A 68 2.82 -11.77 -3.09
N SER A 69 2.12 -12.68 -3.78
CA SER A 69 0.86 -12.37 -4.43
C SER A 69 -0.30 -13.17 -3.85
N PHE A 70 -1.45 -12.53 -3.72
CA PHE A 70 -2.71 -13.13 -3.30
C PHE A 70 -3.76 -13.06 -4.41
N GLY A 71 -4.68 -14.02 -4.41
CA GLY A 71 -5.85 -14.01 -5.29
C GLY A 71 -6.92 -13.00 -4.85
N GLU A 72 -6.93 -12.66 -3.55
CA GLU A 72 -7.96 -11.84 -2.92
C GLU A 72 -7.35 -10.59 -2.26
N PRO A 73 -7.98 -9.41 -2.37
CA PRO A 73 -7.41 -8.15 -1.87
C PRO A 73 -7.34 -8.13 -0.33
N TYR A 74 -8.32 -8.72 0.36
CA TYR A 74 -8.33 -8.73 1.82
C TYR A 74 -7.15 -9.52 2.41
N ARG A 75 -6.65 -10.54 1.69
CA ARG A 75 -5.47 -11.32 2.13
C ARG A 75 -4.19 -10.50 2.00
N ALA A 76 -4.05 -9.73 0.92
CA ALA A 76 -2.93 -8.80 0.76
C ALA A 76 -2.95 -7.71 1.84
N ALA A 77 -4.12 -7.13 2.11
CA ALA A 77 -4.29 -6.12 3.16
C ALA A 77 -4.00 -6.67 4.57
N ALA A 78 -4.49 -7.88 4.88
CA ALA A 78 -4.22 -8.55 6.15
C ALA A 78 -2.73 -8.90 6.32
N PHE A 79 -2.06 -9.33 5.23
CA PHE A 79 -0.63 -9.59 5.25
C PHE A 79 0.17 -8.32 5.59
N VAL A 80 -0.09 -7.21 4.89
CA VAL A 80 0.58 -5.93 5.16
C VAL A 80 0.35 -5.49 6.60
N SER A 81 -0.91 -5.47 7.05
CA SER A 81 -1.27 -5.06 8.42
C SER A 81 -0.58 -5.93 9.48
N GLY A 82 -0.49 -7.24 9.24
CA GLY A 82 0.17 -8.17 10.15
C GLY A 82 1.69 -8.02 10.22
N ILE A 83 2.35 -7.52 9.16
CA ILE A 83 3.78 -7.23 9.19
C ILE A 83 4.03 -5.86 9.82
N GLU A 84 3.26 -4.84 9.46
CA GLU A 84 3.36 -3.48 10.04
C GLU A 84 3.21 -3.49 11.57
N GLN A 85 2.37 -4.38 12.13
CA GLN A 85 2.25 -4.57 13.57
C GLN A 85 3.54 -5.10 14.25
N ARG A 86 4.34 -5.90 13.54
CA ARG A 86 5.59 -6.52 14.05
C ARG A 86 6.83 -5.70 13.71
N ALA A 87 6.78 -4.95 12.63
CA ALA A 87 7.89 -4.17 12.09
C ALA A 87 7.32 -2.87 11.48
N PRO A 88 6.99 -1.86 12.33
CA PRO A 88 6.32 -0.63 11.89
C PRO A 88 7.20 0.27 11.01
N ASP A 89 8.51 0.06 11.05
CA ASP A 89 9.48 0.81 10.23
C ASP A 89 9.56 0.31 8.78
N LEU A 90 8.87 -0.80 8.45
CA LEU A 90 8.82 -1.31 7.08
C LEU A 90 7.79 -0.54 6.25
N ASN A 91 8.21 -0.10 5.07
CA ASN A 91 7.31 0.48 4.10
C ASN A 91 6.74 -0.60 3.16
N LEU A 92 5.51 -1.02 3.42
CA LEU A 92 4.81 -2.05 2.67
C LEU A 92 3.55 -1.50 2.03
N ASP A 93 3.28 -1.94 0.82
CA ASP A 93 2.00 -1.66 0.16
C ASP A 93 1.55 -2.88 -0.66
N TRP A 94 0.34 -2.85 -1.18
CA TRP A 94 -0.16 -3.89 -2.06
C TRP A 94 -0.96 -3.34 -3.23
N PHE A 95 -0.67 -3.85 -4.42
CA PHE A 95 -1.22 -3.35 -5.67
C PHE A 95 -2.01 -4.42 -6.39
N ARG A 96 -3.13 -4.04 -7.02
CA ARG A 96 -3.80 -4.90 -7.99
C ARG A 96 -2.92 -5.00 -9.26
N LYS A 97 -2.52 -6.22 -9.64
CA LYS A 97 -1.72 -6.51 -10.84
C LYS A 97 -2.50 -7.43 -11.78
N GLY A 98 -3.52 -6.88 -12.43
CA GLY A 98 -4.42 -7.62 -13.32
C GLY A 98 -5.71 -8.09 -12.62
N VAL A 99 -6.36 -9.09 -13.22
CA VAL A 99 -7.59 -9.70 -12.66
C VAL A 99 -7.22 -10.74 -11.61
N GLY A 100 -7.83 -10.66 -10.43
CA GLY A 100 -7.64 -11.66 -9.36
C GLY A 100 -6.20 -11.80 -8.85
N LYS A 101 -5.38 -10.74 -8.94
CA LYS A 101 -3.99 -10.77 -8.51
C LYS A 101 -3.62 -9.48 -7.79
N PHE A 102 -3.20 -9.64 -6.54
CA PHE A 102 -2.82 -8.55 -5.64
C PHE A 102 -1.42 -8.83 -5.12
N VAL A 103 -0.49 -7.92 -5.38
CA VAL A 103 0.94 -8.13 -5.09
C VAL A 103 1.34 -7.21 -3.95
N VAL A 104 1.82 -7.81 -2.86
CA VAL A 104 2.47 -7.09 -1.77
C VAL A 104 3.89 -6.72 -2.20
N VAL A 105 4.27 -5.48 -1.97
CA VAL A 105 5.60 -4.97 -2.26
C VAL A 105 6.24 -4.34 -1.03
N LEU A 106 7.54 -4.56 -0.89
CA LEU A 106 8.41 -3.76 -0.03
C LEU A 106 8.87 -2.54 -0.83
N ILE A 107 8.83 -1.36 -0.26
CA ILE A 107 9.25 -0.09 -0.86
C ILE A 107 10.50 0.40 -0.14
N TYR A 108 11.47 0.93 -0.89
CA TYR A 108 12.73 1.46 -0.36
C TYR A 108 13.35 2.43 -1.37
N GLU A 109 14.10 3.40 -0.87
CA GLU A 109 14.77 4.46 -1.63
C GLU A 109 16.12 3.99 -2.19
N ASP A 110 16.88 3.25 -1.39
CA ASP A 110 18.24 2.83 -1.74
C ASP A 110 18.61 1.43 -1.23
N LYS A 111 19.86 1.03 -1.53
CA LYS A 111 20.39 -0.29 -1.19
C LYS A 111 20.55 -0.52 0.32
N GLU A 112 20.85 0.51 1.09
CA GLU A 112 21.02 0.37 2.54
C GLU A 112 19.66 0.26 3.21
N GLU A 113 18.67 1.04 2.77
CA GLU A 113 17.28 0.88 3.19
C GLU A 113 16.74 -0.52 2.81
N PHE A 114 17.04 -1.03 1.62
CA PHE A 114 16.69 -2.40 1.24
C PHE A 114 17.24 -3.44 2.22
N LYS A 115 18.54 -3.38 2.55
CA LYS A 115 19.17 -4.35 3.46
C LYS A 115 18.58 -4.28 4.87
N SER A 116 18.38 -3.06 5.38
CA SER A 116 17.81 -2.86 6.71
C SER A 116 16.36 -3.38 6.77
N SER A 117 15.58 -3.10 5.73
CA SER A 117 14.21 -3.58 5.55
C SER A 117 14.14 -5.10 5.39
N ALA A 118 15.01 -5.70 4.58
CA ALA A 118 15.10 -7.16 4.44
C ALA A 118 15.41 -7.84 5.79
N SER A 119 16.28 -7.23 6.60
CA SER A 119 16.62 -7.73 7.94
C SER A 119 15.43 -7.63 8.89
N ALA A 120 14.68 -6.52 8.85
CA ALA A 120 13.47 -6.34 9.65
C ALA A 120 12.35 -7.31 9.22
N LEU A 121 12.17 -7.53 7.93
CA LEU A 121 11.20 -8.48 7.38
C LEU A 121 11.52 -9.92 7.80
N SER A 122 12.79 -10.29 7.80
CA SER A 122 13.27 -11.58 8.33
C SER A 122 12.95 -11.73 9.83
N ARG A 123 13.21 -10.70 10.65
CA ARG A 123 12.85 -10.68 12.08
C ARG A 123 11.33 -10.77 12.30
N ALA A 124 10.53 -10.22 11.39
CA ALA A 124 9.08 -10.33 11.42
C ALA A 124 8.57 -11.73 11.00
N GLY A 125 9.46 -12.66 10.64
CA GLY A 125 9.14 -14.04 10.27
C GLY A 125 8.93 -14.26 8.78
N PHE A 126 9.35 -13.32 7.91
CA PHE A 126 9.23 -13.44 6.46
C PHE A 126 10.58 -13.14 5.77
N PRO A 127 11.52 -14.08 5.74
CA PRO A 127 12.80 -13.86 5.08
C PRO A 127 12.60 -13.74 3.56
N LEU A 128 13.31 -12.80 2.93
CA LEU A 128 13.47 -12.81 1.48
C LEU A 128 14.31 -14.02 1.10
N GLY A 129 13.88 -14.78 0.08
CA GLY A 129 14.67 -15.88 -0.45
C GLY A 129 16.07 -15.41 -0.85
N ARG A 130 17.08 -16.25 -0.60
CA ARG A 130 18.46 -16.01 -1.06
C ARG A 130 18.55 -16.07 -2.58
#